data_AF-A0A2V5QFJ2-F1
#
_entry.id   AF-A0A2V5QFJ2-F1
#
_cell.length_a   1.000
_cell.length_b   1.000
_cell.length_c   1.000
_cell.angle_alpha   90.00
_cell.angle_beta   90.00
_cell.angle_gamma   90.00
#
_symmetry.space_group_name_H-M   'P 1'
#
loop_
_entity.id
_entity.type
_entity.pdbx_description
1 polymer ?
#
loop_
_entity_poly.entity_id
_entity_poly.type
_entity_poly.pdbx_seq_one_letter_code
_entity_poly.pdbx_strand_id
1 'polypeptide(L)'
;MKAYFLPFVFIFALTLARIANAQDTDKETEAALRQASEAAKKMGIEMPNVKKMMEEDAKEEAKEAAKAKAKVQAAISAPGPVVFPDWMPKIPGFTPAGAAAKKVVDDVPQIVQTGTSPLTPVALADAWEKFKNDKYQFSRMRSNINKTITQTVTFRELEDPHQEVTMEATREPREEITHVTLSAPLPTPAEAKEE
;
A
#
# COMPACT_ATOMS: atom_id res chain seq x y z
N MET A 1 -47.90 26.17 -40.10
CA MET A 1 -46.67 27.00 -40.05
C MET A 1 -46.63 27.63 -38.66
N LYS A 2 -45.69 27.36 -37.76
CA LYS A 2 -44.23 27.27 -37.87
C LYS A 2 -43.69 26.19 -36.93
N ALA A 3 -42.69 25.46 -37.42
CA ALA A 3 -41.91 24.49 -36.65
C ALA A 3 -40.98 25.21 -35.67
N TYR A 4 -40.90 24.74 -34.43
CA TYR A 4 -39.76 25.03 -33.55
C TYR A 4 -38.88 23.79 -33.50
N PHE A 5 -37.67 23.98 -34.02
CA PHE A 5 -36.59 23.01 -34.07
C PHE A 5 -36.10 22.68 -32.66
N LEU A 6 -35.90 21.40 -32.37
CA LEU A 6 -35.23 20.89 -31.17
C LEU A 6 -33.77 21.40 -31.09
N PRO A 7 -33.24 21.74 -29.89
CA PRO A 7 -31.80 21.80 -29.72
C PRO A 7 -31.22 20.38 -29.59
N PHE A 8 -30.35 20.06 -30.54
CA PHE A 8 -29.54 18.85 -30.57
C PHE A 8 -28.27 19.06 -29.71
N VAL A 9 -28.13 18.25 -28.66
CA VAL A 9 -26.93 17.51 -28.21
C VAL A 9 -25.59 18.28 -28.05
N PHE A 10 -24.97 18.26 -26.85
CA PHE A 10 -23.74 17.49 -26.59
C PHE A 10 -23.21 17.60 -25.14
N ILE A 11 -23.06 16.40 -24.58
CA ILE A 11 -22.34 15.97 -23.38
C ILE A 11 -21.00 16.73 -23.20
N PHE A 12 -20.81 17.41 -22.07
CA PHE A 12 -19.51 17.97 -21.66
C PHE A 12 -19.23 17.71 -20.17
N ALA A 13 -19.42 16.46 -19.73
CA ALA A 13 -19.25 16.09 -18.32
C ALA A 13 -18.26 14.93 -18.07
N LEU A 14 -17.51 14.45 -19.06
CA LEU A 14 -16.69 13.24 -18.90
C LEU A 14 -15.31 13.30 -19.60
N THR A 15 -14.49 14.32 -19.31
CA THR A 15 -13.07 14.31 -19.72
C THR A 15 -12.07 14.73 -18.63
N LEU A 16 -12.49 15.06 -17.40
CA LEU A 16 -11.57 15.45 -16.32
C LEU A 16 -10.84 14.29 -15.64
N ALA A 17 -11.15 13.03 -15.97
CA ALA A 17 -10.54 11.86 -15.34
C ALA A 17 -9.26 11.33 -16.03
N ARG A 18 -8.65 12.09 -16.96
CA ARG A 18 -7.42 11.69 -17.67
C ARG A 18 -6.32 12.75 -17.62
N ILE A 19 -6.10 13.38 -16.47
CA ILE A 19 -4.93 14.24 -16.23
C ILE A 19 -4.12 13.72 -15.03
N ALA A 20 -3.98 12.40 -14.91
CA ALA A 20 -3.17 11.79 -13.85
C ALA A 20 -1.83 11.22 -14.36
N ASN A 21 -1.53 11.26 -15.67
CA ASN A 21 -0.29 10.67 -16.23
C ASN A 21 0.23 11.42 -17.47
N ALA A 22 0.39 12.74 -17.39
CA ALA A 22 1.05 13.50 -18.46
C ALA A 22 2.09 14.46 -17.86
N GLN A 23 3.34 14.01 -17.78
CA GLN A 23 4.52 14.84 -17.49
C GLN A 23 4.95 15.72 -18.69
N ASP A 24 4.08 15.96 -19.68
CA ASP A 24 4.41 16.69 -20.92
C ASP A 24 3.42 17.84 -21.26
N THR A 25 2.84 18.47 -20.24
CA THR A 25 1.87 19.56 -20.42
C THR A 25 2.24 20.79 -19.61
N ASP A 26 3.23 21.55 -20.06
CA ASP A 26 3.50 22.89 -19.53
C ASP A 26 3.00 24.01 -20.45
N LYS A 27 3.19 23.92 -21.78
CA LYS A 27 2.89 25.07 -22.66
C LYS A 27 1.44 25.23 -23.09
N GLU A 28 0.75 24.13 -23.45
CA GLU A 28 -0.64 24.22 -23.92
C GLU A 28 -1.63 24.40 -22.76
N THR A 29 -1.37 23.76 -21.62
CA THR A 29 -2.12 23.94 -20.37
C THR A 29 -1.95 25.35 -19.82
N GLU A 30 -0.74 25.90 -19.79
CA GLU A 30 -0.51 27.28 -19.35
C GLU A 30 -1.17 28.28 -20.31
N ALA A 31 -1.12 28.06 -21.62
CA ALA A 31 -1.80 28.90 -22.61
C ALA A 31 -3.34 28.87 -22.47
N ALA A 32 -3.93 27.68 -22.26
CA ALA A 32 -5.35 27.52 -21.99
C ALA A 32 -5.78 28.16 -20.67
N LEU A 33 -4.95 28.04 -19.61
CA LEU A 33 -5.18 28.70 -18.33
C LEU A 33 -5.15 30.23 -18.47
N ARG A 34 -4.22 30.75 -19.28
CA ARG A 34 -4.09 32.18 -19.58
C ARG A 34 -5.29 32.71 -20.37
N GLN A 35 -5.75 31.96 -21.38
CA GLN A 35 -6.94 32.32 -22.15
C GLN A 35 -8.22 32.30 -21.31
N ALA A 36 -8.38 31.29 -20.45
CA ALA A 36 -9.47 31.22 -19.49
C ALA A 36 -9.40 32.38 -18.49
N SER A 37 -8.19 32.75 -18.03
CA SER A 37 -7.97 33.86 -17.09
C SER A 37 -8.31 35.21 -17.71
N GLU A 38 -7.94 35.44 -18.98
CA GLU A 38 -8.29 36.66 -19.70
C GLU A 38 -9.79 36.75 -20.02
N ALA A 39 -10.44 35.64 -20.36
CA ALA A 39 -11.88 35.60 -20.60
C ALA A 39 -12.69 35.88 -19.31
N ALA A 40 -12.27 35.32 -18.17
CA ALA A 40 -12.90 35.58 -16.88
C ALA A 40 -12.67 37.02 -16.39
N LYS A 41 -11.47 37.60 -16.62
CA LYS A 41 -11.19 39.03 -16.36
C LYS A 41 -12.10 39.96 -17.16
N LYS A 42 -12.39 39.63 -18.42
CA LYS A 42 -13.32 40.39 -19.28
C LYS A 42 -14.78 40.30 -18.81
N MET A 43 -15.13 39.29 -18.02
CA MET A 43 -16.47 39.14 -17.43
C MET A 43 -16.57 39.64 -15.97
N GLY A 44 -15.51 40.27 -15.44
CA GLY A 44 -15.50 40.80 -14.06
C GLY A 44 -15.44 39.72 -12.97
N ILE A 45 -15.10 38.49 -13.34
CA ILE A 45 -14.96 37.36 -12.40
C ILE A 45 -13.49 37.28 -11.98
N GLU A 46 -13.19 37.55 -10.71
CA GLU A 46 -11.86 37.30 -10.15
C GLU A 46 -11.59 35.78 -10.16
N MET A 47 -10.73 35.36 -11.08
CA MET A 47 -10.22 33.98 -11.10
C MET A 47 -9.36 33.77 -9.84
N PRO A 48 -9.61 32.70 -9.06
CA PRO A 48 -8.69 32.28 -8.02
C PRO A 48 -7.29 32.11 -8.62
N ASN A 49 -6.25 32.54 -7.90
CA ASN A 49 -4.87 32.40 -8.37
C ASN A 49 -4.48 30.93 -8.29
N VAL A 50 -4.82 30.16 -9.33
CA VAL A 50 -4.63 28.71 -9.43
C VAL A 50 -3.19 28.30 -9.11
N LYS A 51 -2.21 29.13 -9.47
CA LYS A 51 -0.79 28.89 -9.15
C LYS A 51 -0.53 28.93 -7.64
N LYS A 52 -1.11 29.90 -6.92
CA LYS A 52 -0.99 29.97 -5.45
C LYS A 52 -1.72 28.82 -4.78
N MET A 53 -2.89 28.42 -5.28
CA MET A 53 -3.62 27.27 -4.74
C MET A 53 -2.82 25.97 -4.94
N MET A 54 -2.26 25.73 -6.13
CA MET A 54 -1.40 24.56 -6.37
C MET A 54 -0.14 24.56 -5.50
N GLU A 55 0.48 25.72 -5.27
CA GLU A 55 1.64 25.84 -4.37
C GLU A 55 1.26 25.59 -2.91
N GLU A 56 0.08 26.05 -2.46
CA GLU A 56 -0.44 25.77 -1.12
C GLU A 56 -0.80 24.29 -0.95
N ASP A 57 -1.49 23.69 -1.92
CA ASP A 57 -1.83 22.26 -1.92
C ASP A 57 -0.57 21.38 -1.89
N ALA A 58 0.42 21.65 -2.75
CA ALA A 58 1.68 20.92 -2.75
C ALA A 58 2.44 21.04 -1.43
N LYS A 59 2.36 22.21 -0.78
CA LYS A 59 2.98 22.44 0.53
C LYS A 59 2.24 21.71 1.65
N GLU A 60 0.91 21.65 1.60
CA GLU A 60 0.11 20.88 2.55
C GLU A 60 0.33 19.37 2.38
N GLU A 61 0.33 18.86 1.15
CA GLU A 61 0.65 17.46 0.84
C GLU A 61 2.05 17.09 1.34
N ALA A 62 3.06 17.94 1.09
CA ALA A 62 4.42 17.71 1.59
C ALA A 62 4.47 17.68 3.13
N LYS A 63 3.68 18.54 3.80
CA LYS A 63 3.59 18.58 5.25
C LYS A 63 2.90 17.33 5.82
N GLU A 64 1.82 16.87 5.21
CA GLU A 64 1.13 15.65 5.62
C GLU A 64 1.98 14.41 5.34
N ALA A 65 2.67 14.34 4.21
CA ALA A 65 3.64 13.28 3.92
C ALA A 65 4.79 13.27 4.93
N ALA A 66 5.32 14.44 5.30
CA ALA A 66 6.36 14.55 6.32
C ALA A 66 5.86 14.09 7.70
N LYS A 67 4.62 14.45 8.09
CA LYS A 67 4.00 13.97 9.33
C LYS A 67 3.78 12.46 9.30
N ALA A 68 3.30 11.90 8.19
CA ALA A 68 3.09 10.46 8.05
C ALA A 68 4.42 9.70 8.20
N LYS A 69 5.46 10.12 7.49
CA LYS A 69 6.81 9.56 7.63
C LYS A 69 7.35 9.68 9.05
N ALA A 70 7.15 10.83 9.71
CA ALA A 70 7.56 11.02 11.09
C ALA A 70 6.81 10.07 12.06
N LYS A 71 5.51 9.84 11.84
CA LYS A 71 4.71 8.87 12.63
C LYS A 71 5.21 7.44 12.44
N VAL A 72 5.49 7.03 11.20
CA VAL A 72 6.03 5.69 10.90
C VAL A 72 7.40 5.50 11.55
N GLN A 73 8.28 6.49 11.43
CA GLN A 73 9.60 6.48 12.07
C GLN A 73 9.50 6.42 13.59
N ALA A 74 8.57 7.19 14.19
CA ALA A 74 8.32 7.15 15.62
C ALA A 74 7.82 5.77 16.07
N ALA A 75 6.94 5.13 15.30
CA ALA A 75 6.39 3.81 15.61
C ALA A 75 7.47 2.72 15.63
N ILE A 76 8.40 2.70 14.67
CA ILE A 76 9.51 1.72 14.66
C ILE A 76 10.57 2.02 15.73
N SER A 77 10.70 3.28 16.16
CA SER A 77 11.65 3.70 17.20
C SER A 77 11.08 3.56 18.61
N ALA A 78 9.76 3.41 18.75
CA ALA A 78 9.10 3.28 20.03
C ALA A 78 9.55 1.98 20.74
N PRO A 79 9.84 2.03 22.05
CA PRO A 79 10.07 0.83 22.83
C PRO A 79 8.79 0.00 22.87
N GLY A 80 8.92 -1.31 22.72
CA GLY A 80 7.79 -2.24 22.75
C GLY A 80 8.19 -3.61 22.20
N PRO A 81 7.36 -4.64 22.41
CA PRO A 81 7.68 -6.00 22.04
C PRO A 81 7.88 -6.13 20.53
N VAL A 82 8.84 -6.97 20.15
CA VAL A 82 9.16 -7.35 18.75
C VAL A 82 8.93 -8.84 18.62
N VAL A 83 7.71 -9.25 18.90
CA VAL A 83 7.29 -10.66 18.91
C VAL A 83 6.14 -10.83 17.94
N PHE A 84 6.14 -11.96 17.24
CA PHE A 84 4.96 -12.37 16.46
C PHE A 84 3.88 -12.90 17.41
N PRO A 85 2.61 -12.94 16.98
CA PRO A 85 1.54 -13.61 17.71
C PRO A 85 1.89 -15.03 18.12
N ASP A 86 1.52 -15.43 19.33
CA ASP A 86 1.85 -16.76 19.88
C ASP A 86 1.23 -17.91 19.09
N TRP A 87 0.10 -17.65 18.43
CA TRP A 87 -0.58 -18.63 17.59
C TRP A 87 0.09 -18.86 16.24
N MET A 88 1.10 -18.04 15.87
CA MET A 88 1.74 -18.11 14.56
C MET A 88 2.15 -19.55 14.20
N PRO A 89 1.72 -20.08 13.04
CA PRO A 89 2.06 -21.44 12.65
C PRO A 89 3.58 -21.59 12.43
N LYS A 90 4.13 -22.70 12.91
CA LYS A 90 5.55 -23.02 12.69
C LYS A 90 5.81 -23.25 11.20
N ILE A 91 6.93 -22.72 10.72
CA ILE A 91 7.36 -22.89 9.32
C ILE A 91 8.32 -24.07 9.24
N PRO A 92 8.01 -25.12 8.48
CA PRO A 92 8.88 -26.28 8.37
C PRO A 92 10.22 -25.94 7.71
N GLY A 93 11.32 -26.36 8.34
CA GLY A 93 12.67 -26.16 7.83
C GLY A 93 13.11 -24.69 7.78
N PHE A 94 12.39 -23.78 8.43
CA PHE A 94 12.77 -22.37 8.48
C PHE A 94 13.98 -22.16 9.38
N THR A 95 15.00 -21.54 8.81
CA THR A 95 16.21 -21.11 9.48
C THR A 95 16.22 -19.59 9.51
N PRO A 96 16.00 -18.95 10.67
CA PRO A 96 15.99 -17.49 10.75
C PRO A 96 17.40 -16.95 10.48
N ALA A 97 17.49 -15.89 9.67
CA ALA A 97 18.73 -15.16 9.42
C ALA A 97 19.10 -14.22 10.59
N GLY A 98 18.18 -14.01 11.53
CA GLY A 98 18.36 -13.19 12.72
C GLY A 98 17.07 -13.09 13.54
N ALA A 99 17.11 -12.27 14.60
CA ALA A 99 15.92 -11.95 15.40
C ALA A 99 14.91 -11.12 14.58
N ALA A 100 13.65 -11.16 15.00
CA ALA A 100 12.62 -10.27 14.48
C ALA A 100 12.98 -8.80 14.80
N ALA A 101 12.63 -7.89 13.90
CA ALA A 101 12.93 -6.46 14.04
C ALA A 101 11.75 -5.61 13.55
N LYS A 102 11.56 -4.41 14.13
CA LYS A 102 10.62 -3.42 13.59
C LYS A 102 11.20 -2.82 12.32
N LYS A 103 10.47 -2.86 11.21
CA LYS A 103 10.87 -2.31 9.91
C LYS A 103 9.69 -1.60 9.25
N VAL A 104 10.00 -0.72 8.30
CA VAL A 104 8.99 -0.14 7.40
C VAL A 104 8.95 -0.98 6.14
N VAL A 105 7.78 -1.52 5.81
CA VAL A 105 7.51 -2.25 4.57
C VAL A 105 6.32 -1.56 3.91
N ASP A 106 6.49 -1.09 2.68
CA ASP A 106 5.48 -0.33 1.92
C ASP A 106 4.86 0.84 2.73
N ASP A 107 5.73 1.64 3.37
CA ASP A 107 5.37 2.76 4.27
C ASP A 107 4.56 2.36 5.53
N VAL A 108 4.39 1.06 5.80
CA VAL A 108 3.71 0.55 7.00
C VAL A 108 4.75 -0.01 7.99
N PRO A 109 4.68 0.39 9.27
CA PRO A 109 5.56 -0.18 10.29
C PRO A 109 5.10 -1.59 10.67
N GLN A 110 6.01 -2.55 10.61
CA GLN A 110 5.74 -3.98 10.82
C GLN A 110 6.85 -4.63 11.65
N ILE A 111 6.53 -5.74 12.31
CA ILE A 111 7.50 -6.70 12.82
C ILE A 111 7.89 -7.60 11.64
N VAL A 112 9.20 -7.70 11.36
CA VAL A 112 9.72 -8.49 10.24
C VAL A 112 10.81 -9.44 10.72
N GLN A 113 10.74 -10.70 10.28
CA GLN A 113 11.82 -11.67 10.42
C GLN A 113 12.07 -12.35 9.10
N THR A 114 13.34 -12.40 8.72
CA THR A 114 13.79 -13.03 7.48
C THR A 114 14.56 -14.30 7.77
N GLY A 115 14.52 -15.24 6.84
CA GLY A 115 15.28 -16.47 6.92
C GLY A 115 15.20 -17.25 5.62
N THR A 116 15.56 -18.53 5.70
CA THR A 116 15.57 -19.42 4.56
C THR A 116 14.91 -20.76 4.88
N SER A 117 14.49 -21.48 3.85
CA SER A 117 14.02 -22.86 3.98
C SER A 117 14.43 -23.69 2.76
N PRO A 118 14.76 -24.98 2.95
CA PRO A 118 15.03 -25.88 1.82
C PRO A 118 13.75 -26.20 1.03
N LEU A 119 12.57 -26.04 1.63
CA LEU A 119 11.29 -26.34 1.00
C LEU A 119 10.93 -25.31 -0.06
N THR A 120 10.27 -25.75 -1.13
CA THR A 120 9.79 -24.85 -2.18
C THR A 120 8.75 -23.86 -1.62
N PRO A 121 8.57 -22.67 -2.23
CA PRO A 121 7.54 -21.73 -1.78
C PRO A 121 6.15 -22.36 -1.69
N VAL A 122 5.82 -23.24 -2.64
CA VAL A 122 4.54 -23.96 -2.69
C VAL A 122 4.40 -24.92 -1.52
N ALA A 123 5.44 -25.71 -1.23
CA ALA A 123 5.41 -26.66 -0.11
C ALA A 123 5.29 -25.95 1.25
N LEU A 124 5.91 -24.78 1.40
CA LEU A 124 5.74 -23.94 2.60
C LEU A 124 4.31 -23.44 2.75
N ALA A 125 3.73 -22.91 1.67
CA ALA A 125 2.36 -22.45 1.67
C ALA A 125 1.36 -23.58 1.95
N ASP A 126 1.57 -24.77 1.37
CA ASP A 126 0.75 -25.96 1.62
C ASP A 126 0.86 -26.44 3.08
N ALA A 127 2.03 -26.30 3.71
CA ALA A 127 2.21 -26.60 5.12
C ALA A 127 1.47 -25.61 6.02
N TRP A 128 1.57 -24.31 5.71
CA TRP A 128 0.86 -23.25 6.44
C TRP A 128 -0.66 -23.34 6.29
N GLU A 129 -1.14 -23.72 5.11
CA GLU A 129 -2.56 -23.90 4.83
C GLU A 129 -3.25 -24.93 5.74
N LYS A 130 -2.50 -25.89 6.30
CA LYS A 130 -3.05 -26.86 7.26
C LYS A 130 -3.45 -26.24 8.60
N PHE A 131 -3.00 -25.02 8.90
CA PHE A 131 -3.36 -24.30 10.13
C PHE A 131 -4.75 -23.66 10.05
N LYS A 132 -5.38 -23.63 8.86
CA LYS A 132 -6.74 -23.12 8.66
C LYS A 132 -7.73 -23.71 9.65
N ASN A 133 -8.50 -22.83 10.27
CA ASN A 133 -9.64 -23.16 11.09
C ASN A 133 -10.60 -21.95 11.10
N ASP A 134 -11.70 -22.07 11.83
CA ASP A 134 -12.77 -21.09 11.96
C ASP A 134 -12.39 -19.82 12.73
N LYS A 135 -11.25 -19.79 13.44
CA LYS A 135 -10.78 -18.61 14.17
C LYS A 135 -10.04 -17.60 13.30
N TYR A 136 -9.55 -18.02 12.13
CA TYR A 136 -8.68 -17.19 11.30
C TYR A 136 -9.26 -16.99 9.89
N GLN A 137 -9.26 -15.74 9.45
CA GLN A 137 -9.30 -15.43 8.03
C GLN A 137 -7.99 -15.87 7.38
N PHE A 138 -8.10 -16.57 6.25
CA PHE A 138 -6.96 -17.03 5.47
C PHE A 138 -6.96 -16.41 4.08
N SER A 139 -5.77 -16.00 3.64
CA SER A 139 -5.49 -15.63 2.26
C SER A 139 -4.24 -16.34 1.77
N ARG A 140 -4.26 -16.77 0.50
CA ARG A 140 -3.09 -17.29 -0.20
C ARG A 140 -3.02 -16.71 -1.59
N MET A 141 -1.86 -16.19 -1.94
CA MET A 141 -1.56 -15.63 -3.24
C MET A 141 -0.30 -16.29 -3.80
N ARG A 142 -0.32 -16.57 -5.10
CA ARG A 142 0.85 -16.97 -5.86
C ARG A 142 1.13 -15.93 -6.91
N SER A 143 2.39 -15.50 -7.01
CA SER A 143 2.87 -14.77 -8.18
C SER A 143 4.04 -15.52 -8.83
N ASN A 144 4.19 -15.28 -10.13
CA ASN A 144 5.32 -15.75 -10.90
C ASN A 144 5.74 -14.63 -11.84
N ILE A 145 6.83 -13.94 -11.50
CA ILE A 145 7.35 -12.82 -12.27
C ILE A 145 8.79 -13.19 -12.65
N ASN A 146 9.11 -13.14 -13.93
CA ASN A 146 10.45 -13.49 -14.43
C ASN A 146 10.96 -14.87 -13.97
N LYS A 147 10.04 -15.84 -13.79
CA LYS A 147 10.32 -17.19 -13.25
C LYS A 147 10.67 -17.25 -11.76
N THR A 148 10.70 -16.11 -11.07
CA THR A 148 10.74 -16.06 -9.61
C THR A 148 9.37 -16.43 -9.08
N ILE A 149 9.30 -17.46 -8.24
CA ILE A 149 8.05 -17.91 -7.63
C ILE A 149 7.94 -17.27 -6.25
N THR A 150 6.87 -16.52 -6.03
CA THR A 150 6.53 -15.98 -4.72
C THR A 150 5.18 -16.54 -4.28
N GLN A 151 5.13 -17.01 -3.03
CA GLN A 151 3.93 -17.46 -2.34
C GLN A 151 3.74 -16.60 -1.12
N THR A 152 2.61 -15.91 -1.03
CA THR A 152 2.23 -15.11 0.13
C THR A 152 1.05 -15.79 0.80
N VAL A 153 1.17 -16.08 2.09
CA VAL A 153 0.11 -16.65 2.91
C VAL A 153 -0.11 -15.75 4.10
N THR A 154 -1.35 -15.33 4.31
CA THR A 154 -1.74 -14.44 5.40
C THR A 154 -2.81 -15.10 6.25
N PHE A 155 -2.62 -15.09 7.56
CA PHE A 155 -3.62 -15.41 8.55
C PHE A 155 -3.95 -14.16 9.36
N ARG A 156 -5.23 -13.89 9.54
CA ARG A 156 -5.73 -12.83 10.41
C ARG A 156 -6.76 -13.39 11.37
N GLU A 157 -6.64 -13.09 12.64
CA GLU A 157 -7.60 -13.48 13.67
C GLU A 157 -8.94 -12.75 13.48
N LEU A 158 -10.03 -13.50 13.55
CA LEU A 158 -11.38 -12.95 13.32
C LEU A 158 -11.94 -12.23 14.55
N GLU A 159 -11.43 -12.54 15.73
CA GLU A 159 -11.81 -11.89 16.98
C GLU A 159 -10.75 -10.83 17.35
N ASP A 160 -11.17 -9.80 18.08
CA ASP A 160 -10.23 -8.83 18.64
C ASP A 160 -9.23 -9.55 19.55
N PRO A 161 -7.91 -9.28 19.43
CA PRO A 161 -7.32 -8.08 18.83
C PRO A 161 -6.94 -8.15 17.33
N HIS A 162 -7.59 -8.98 16.50
CA HIS A 162 -7.40 -9.01 15.04
C HIS A 162 -5.93 -9.13 14.59
N GLN A 163 -5.15 -9.94 15.30
CA GLN A 163 -3.74 -10.12 14.99
C GLN A 163 -3.57 -10.71 13.60
N GLU A 164 -2.52 -10.29 12.89
CA GLU A 164 -2.23 -10.77 11.53
C GLU A 164 -0.78 -11.20 11.41
N VAL A 165 -0.56 -12.30 10.70
CA VAL A 165 0.76 -12.76 10.27
C VAL A 165 0.73 -13.10 8.80
N THR A 166 1.73 -12.60 8.07
CA THR A 166 1.98 -12.90 6.67
C THR A 166 3.34 -13.60 6.51
N MET A 167 3.35 -14.74 5.84
CA MET A 167 4.55 -15.40 5.32
C MET A 167 4.63 -15.16 3.82
N GLU A 168 5.73 -14.54 3.39
CA GLU A 168 6.13 -14.51 1.99
C GLU A 168 7.31 -15.46 1.78
N ALA A 169 7.17 -16.38 0.83
CA ALA A 169 8.19 -17.32 0.43
C ALA A 169 8.54 -17.08 -1.04
N THR A 170 9.77 -16.66 -1.30
CA THR A 170 10.27 -16.32 -2.63
C THR A 170 11.46 -17.19 -3.00
N ARG A 171 11.48 -17.68 -4.23
CA ARG A 171 12.60 -18.44 -4.78
C ARG A 171 12.89 -17.98 -6.19
N GLU A 172 14.10 -17.48 -6.43
CA GLU A 172 14.55 -17.05 -7.74
C GLU A 172 14.79 -18.26 -8.67
N PRO A 173 14.75 -18.05 -10.01
CA PRO A 173 15.11 -19.11 -10.94
C PRO A 173 16.54 -19.59 -10.69
N ARG A 174 16.70 -20.92 -10.56
CA ARG A 174 17.97 -21.64 -10.29
C ARG A 174 18.44 -21.62 -8.84
N GLU A 175 17.71 -20.98 -7.93
CA GLU A 175 17.96 -21.17 -6.50
C GLU A 175 17.37 -22.48 -6.00
N GLU A 176 18.12 -23.15 -5.13
CA GLU A 176 17.67 -24.37 -4.45
C GLU A 176 17.03 -24.07 -3.09
N ILE A 177 17.33 -22.90 -2.52
CA ILE A 177 16.87 -22.42 -1.22
C ILE A 177 15.74 -21.40 -1.45
N THR A 178 14.71 -21.44 -0.60
CA THR A 178 13.67 -20.41 -0.56
C THR A 178 14.02 -19.36 0.47
N HIS A 179 13.91 -18.09 0.09
CA HIS A 179 13.93 -16.97 1.01
C HIS A 179 12.55 -16.76 1.60
N VAL A 180 12.48 -16.63 2.92
CA VAL A 180 11.22 -16.49 3.66
C VAL A 180 11.25 -15.20 4.45
N THR A 181 10.20 -14.41 4.31
CA THR A 181 9.95 -13.19 5.08
C THR A 181 8.65 -13.37 5.84
N LEU A 182 8.73 -13.25 7.15
CA LEU A 182 7.59 -13.15 8.04
C LEU A 182 7.35 -11.70 8.38
N SER A 183 6.08 -11.30 8.34
CA SER A 183 5.66 -9.95 8.68
C SER A 183 4.37 -9.98 9.51
N ALA A 184 4.25 -9.04 10.44
CA ALA A 184 3.04 -8.77 11.20
C ALA A 184 2.95 -7.26 11.46
N PRO A 185 1.75 -6.66 11.52
CA PRO A 185 1.60 -5.28 11.95
C PRO A 185 2.23 -5.06 13.34
N LEU A 186 2.69 -3.84 13.63
CA LEU A 186 3.09 -3.53 15.00
C LEU A 186 1.88 -3.65 15.94
N PRO A 187 2.02 -4.30 17.11
CA PRO A 187 0.94 -4.38 18.08
C PRO A 187 0.53 -2.98 18.51
N THR A 188 -0.78 -2.74 18.61
CA THR A 188 -1.24 -1.44 19.10
C THR A 188 -0.89 -1.31 20.60
N PRO A 189 -0.71 -0.09 21.14
CA PRO A 189 -0.35 0.09 22.56
C PRO A 189 -1.35 -0.50 23.57
N ALA A 190 -2.55 -0.90 23.13
CA ALA A 190 -3.51 -1.63 23.95
C ALA A 190 -3.17 -3.13 24.05
N GLU A 191 -2.60 -3.72 23.00
CA GLU A 191 -2.19 -5.13 22.91
C GLU A 191 -0.86 -5.40 23.63
N ALA A 192 0.00 -4.40 23.80
CA ALA A 192 1.29 -4.54 24.48
C ALA A 192 1.19 -4.58 26.02
N LYS A 193 -0.03 -4.55 26.59
CA LYS A 193 -0.30 -4.58 28.02
C LYS A 193 -0.88 -5.92 28.47
N GLU A 194 -0.15 -7.01 28.28
CA GLU A 194 -0.38 -8.23 29.05
C GLU A 194 0.88 -9.09 29.01
N GLU A 195 1.81 -8.81 29.93
CA GLU A 195 2.69 -9.80 30.57
C GLU A 195 3.16 -9.27 31.93
#